data_AF-D3BBU9-F1
#
_entry.id   AF-D3BBU9-F1
#
_cell.length_a   1.000
_cell.length_b   1.000
_cell.length_c   1.000
_cell.angle_alpha   90.00
_cell.angle_beta   90.00
_cell.angle_gamma   90.00
#
_symmetry.space_group_name_H-M   'P 1'
#
loop_
_entity.id
_entity.type
_entity.pdbx_description
1 polymer ?
#
loop_
_entity_poly.entity_id
_entity_poly.type
_entity_poly.pdbx_seq_one_letter_code
_entity_poly.pdbx_strand_id
1 'polypeptide(L)'
;MGFLSNVDWDDIFSYQTVKIVKIRDKRLSTILLEKRYLATDSPIGSIRSSLLAPTYRDPSPPYCNTSGNAEYNGFPTFQCQYWDEVLALYPSSSDTSMFITTRATTEQQDTLNNCNLTEPSCVYVTSNVVDLYVADIDNFTIMIDHTVSAPNLDIEYNARELNGRLLGSNGKVWTPPPPSVVGVKNKYDILTLDACLEAAGIDSLDQPSLSNASRSMRNDGVLILVFITYSNMYTYDTSNFRYTYEFKVIKDTKFKAIEPIFTTGVNNRFVFDRHGVKLIFIQTGTIGKFDFQTMLLTFVSGIGLVTVSTVIVDVLAVKLLPQKHKYQKLKYQEVGVSLPLLANENETADAEHKN
;
A
#
# COMPACT_ATOMS: atom_id res chain seq x y z
N MET A 1 -32.88 -15.24 -61.54
CA MET A 1 -32.27 -16.20 -60.61
C MET A 1 -31.00 -16.73 -61.28
N GLY A 2 -29.88 -16.00 -61.19
CA GLY A 2 -28.72 -16.27 -62.05
C GLY A 2 -27.48 -15.45 -61.73
N PHE A 3 -27.08 -15.40 -60.45
CA PHE A 3 -25.86 -14.69 -60.01
C PHE A 3 -24.92 -15.54 -59.14
N LEU A 4 -25.14 -16.86 -59.05
CA LEU A 4 -24.37 -17.76 -58.18
C LEU A 4 -23.80 -19.00 -58.91
N SER A 5 -23.64 -19.00 -60.23
CA SER A 5 -23.14 -20.20 -60.96
C SER A 5 -21.64 -20.20 -61.26
N ASN A 6 -20.87 -19.20 -60.83
CA ASN A 6 -19.42 -19.09 -61.11
C ASN A 6 -18.56 -18.88 -59.85
N VAL A 7 -19.12 -19.19 -58.68
CA VAL A 7 -18.37 -19.13 -57.42
C VAL A 7 -17.93 -20.55 -57.10
N ASP A 8 -16.63 -20.81 -57.22
CA ASP A 8 -16.03 -22.08 -56.84
C ASP A 8 -16.01 -22.17 -55.30
N TRP A 9 -16.93 -22.97 -54.77
CA TRP A 9 -17.08 -23.15 -53.33
C TRP A 9 -15.83 -23.76 -52.70
N ASP A 10 -15.05 -24.54 -53.44
CA ASP A 10 -13.82 -25.14 -52.94
C ASP A 10 -12.73 -24.08 -52.71
N ASP A 11 -12.71 -23.02 -53.52
CA ASP A 11 -11.81 -21.88 -53.31
C ASP A 11 -12.24 -21.03 -52.09
N ILE A 12 -13.56 -20.85 -51.89
CA ILE A 12 -14.13 -20.18 -50.71
C ILE A 12 -13.82 -20.92 -49.41
N PHE A 13 -13.85 -22.27 -49.45
CA PHE A 13 -13.56 -23.10 -48.28
C PHE A 13 -12.08 -23.51 -48.18
N SER A 14 -11.25 -23.11 -49.14
CA SER A 14 -9.82 -23.34 -49.06
C SER A 14 -9.21 -22.48 -47.95
N TYR A 15 -8.25 -23.03 -47.21
CA TYR A 15 -7.47 -22.28 -46.23
C TYR A 15 -5.99 -22.44 -46.52
N GLN A 16 -5.29 -21.31 -46.63
CA GLN A 16 -3.86 -21.31 -46.89
C GLN A 16 -3.08 -21.59 -45.60
N THR A 17 -2.12 -22.50 -45.68
CA THR A 17 -1.17 -22.77 -44.58
C THR A 17 0.25 -22.50 -45.02
N VAL A 18 1.05 -21.97 -44.09
CA VAL A 18 2.46 -21.68 -44.33
C VAL A 18 3.29 -22.92 -44.00
N LYS A 19 4.26 -23.27 -44.85
CA LYS A 19 5.19 -24.37 -44.58
C LYS A 19 6.22 -23.92 -43.53
N ILE A 20 6.27 -24.60 -42.38
CA ILE A 20 7.08 -24.18 -41.22
C ILE A 20 8.31 -25.10 -41.05
N VAL A 21 9.49 -24.50 -40.85
CA VAL A 21 10.71 -25.22 -40.43
C VAL A 21 10.79 -25.22 -38.90
N LYS A 22 10.75 -26.41 -38.28
CA LYS A 22 10.82 -26.56 -36.81
C LYS A 22 12.27 -26.67 -36.35
N ILE A 23 12.74 -25.67 -35.61
CA ILE A 23 14.05 -25.68 -34.92
C ILE A 23 13.77 -26.00 -33.44
N ARG A 24 14.43 -27.02 -32.89
CA ARG A 24 14.26 -27.44 -31.47
C ARG A 24 15.39 -26.87 -30.62
N ASP A 25 15.06 -25.98 -29.68
CA ASP A 25 15.95 -25.43 -28.64
C ASP A 25 15.21 -25.36 -27.27
N LYS A 26 15.94 -25.44 -26.15
CA LYS A 26 15.46 -25.88 -24.82
C LYS A 26 15.14 -24.78 -23.79
N ARG A 27 15.01 -23.50 -24.17
CA ARG A 27 14.90 -22.39 -23.21
C ARG A 27 13.78 -21.39 -23.54
N LEU A 28 12.52 -21.64 -23.12
CA LEU A 28 11.47 -20.59 -23.09
C LEU A 28 10.19 -21.03 -22.34
N SER A 29 9.83 -20.39 -21.22
CA SER A 29 8.44 -20.05 -20.82
C SER A 29 8.31 -19.50 -19.39
N THR A 30 7.68 -18.32 -19.24
CA THR A 30 7.05 -17.84 -17.98
C THR A 30 6.08 -16.69 -18.29
N ILE A 31 4.77 -16.96 -18.41
CA ILE A 31 3.69 -15.95 -18.63
C ILE A 31 2.64 -15.96 -17.50
N LEU A 32 2.64 -16.97 -16.63
CA LEU A 32 1.61 -17.17 -15.59
C LEU A 32 1.78 -16.29 -14.33
N LEU A 33 2.88 -15.55 -14.18
CA LEU A 33 3.23 -14.91 -12.90
C LEU A 33 2.47 -13.62 -12.58
N GLU A 34 2.06 -12.83 -13.58
CA GLU A 34 1.56 -11.46 -13.35
C GLU A 34 0.02 -11.33 -13.30
N LYS A 35 -0.73 -12.42 -13.43
CA LYS A 35 -2.22 -12.44 -13.34
C LYS A 35 -2.94 -11.34 -14.15
N ARG A 36 -2.42 -11.01 -15.35
CA ARG A 36 -2.99 -10.01 -16.28
C ARG A 36 -4.36 -10.36 -16.87
N TYR A 37 -5.01 -11.41 -16.38
CA TYR A 37 -6.40 -11.75 -16.67
C TYR A 37 -7.40 -11.13 -15.68
N LEU A 38 -6.90 -10.39 -14.68
CA LEU A 38 -7.71 -9.69 -13.70
C LEU A 38 -7.81 -8.21 -14.06
N ALA A 39 -9.03 -7.68 -14.04
CA ALA A 39 -9.25 -6.24 -13.94
C ALA A 39 -8.94 -5.82 -12.50
N THR A 40 -8.09 -4.81 -12.34
CA THR A 40 -7.63 -4.34 -11.02
C THR A 40 -8.19 -2.98 -10.69
N ASP A 41 -8.55 -2.78 -9.43
CA ASP A 41 -8.98 -1.49 -8.90
C ASP A 41 -8.29 -1.19 -7.56
N SER A 42 -8.14 0.11 -7.27
CA SER A 42 -7.57 0.57 -6.01
C SER A 42 -8.71 0.72 -4.98
N PRO A 43 -8.62 0.05 -3.83
CA PRO A 43 -9.66 0.13 -2.82
C PRO A 43 -9.76 1.54 -2.22
N ILE A 44 -10.99 2.01 -2.04
CA ILE A 44 -11.33 3.18 -1.24
C ILE A 44 -12.17 2.74 -0.04
N GLY A 45 -12.18 3.50 1.04
CA GLY A 45 -12.91 3.07 2.23
C GLY A 45 -12.99 4.14 3.32
N SER A 46 -13.57 3.73 4.44
CA SER A 46 -13.61 4.51 5.67
C SER A 46 -13.05 3.69 6.82
N ILE A 47 -12.52 4.40 7.81
CA ILE A 47 -11.97 3.82 9.02
C ILE A 47 -12.69 4.48 10.20
N ARG A 48 -13.01 3.67 11.19
CA ARG A 48 -13.53 4.10 12.47
C ARG A 48 -12.61 3.50 13.52
N SER A 49 -12.09 4.36 14.39
CA SER A 49 -11.27 3.94 15.51
C SER A 49 -11.86 4.43 16.82
N SER A 50 -11.69 3.66 17.89
CA SER A 50 -12.05 4.08 19.25
C SER A 50 -11.04 3.59 20.25
N LEU A 51 -10.85 4.37 21.30
CA LEU A 51 -9.94 4.07 22.40
C LEU A 51 -10.76 3.61 23.61
N LEU A 52 -10.23 2.66 24.39
CA LEU A 52 -10.83 2.20 25.64
C LEU A 52 -9.74 1.99 26.69
N ALA A 53 -9.93 2.61 27.86
CA ALA A 53 -9.02 2.45 28.99
C ALA A 53 -9.09 1.02 29.57
N PRO A 54 -7.98 0.50 30.14
CA PRO A 54 -7.97 -0.83 30.73
C PRO A 54 -8.83 -0.89 32.00
N THR A 55 -9.37 -2.09 32.29
CA THR A 55 -10.21 -2.34 33.48
C THR A 55 -9.38 -2.33 34.78
N TYR A 56 -8.18 -2.89 34.73
CA TYR A 56 -7.18 -2.78 35.79
C TYR A 56 -6.20 -1.67 35.42
N ARG A 57 -5.93 -0.76 36.35
CA ARG A 57 -4.95 0.32 36.18
C ARG A 57 -3.81 0.12 37.16
N ASP A 58 -2.58 0.03 36.67
CA ASP A 58 -1.38 -0.10 37.53
C ASP A 58 -1.23 1.15 38.41
N PRO A 59 -1.24 1.03 39.76
CA PRO A 59 -1.14 2.17 40.67
C PRO A 59 0.26 2.81 40.70
N SER A 60 1.31 2.10 40.28
CA SER A 60 2.69 2.55 40.38
C SER A 60 3.51 2.28 39.11
N PRO A 61 3.16 2.88 37.95
CA PRO A 61 3.97 2.74 36.75
C PRO A 61 5.39 3.30 36.98
N PRO A 62 6.43 2.69 36.38
CA PRO A 62 7.82 3.01 36.72
C PRO A 62 8.27 4.40 36.28
N TYR A 63 7.63 4.97 35.25
CA TYR A 63 7.89 6.34 34.75
C TYR A 63 7.15 7.42 35.57
N CYS A 64 6.36 7.02 36.56
CA CYS A 64 5.66 7.93 37.46
C CYS A 64 6.48 8.22 38.71
N ASN A 65 6.43 9.45 39.20
CA ASN A 65 7.10 9.84 40.46
C ASN A 65 6.53 9.07 41.67
N THR A 66 5.30 8.53 41.60
CA THR A 66 4.71 7.66 42.63
C THR A 66 5.49 6.37 42.86
N SER A 67 6.32 5.94 41.90
CA SER A 67 7.23 4.80 42.06
C SER A 67 8.42 5.09 42.99
N GLY A 68 8.63 6.36 43.38
CA GLY A 68 9.72 6.80 44.24
C GLY A 68 11.04 7.07 43.51
N ASN A 69 11.09 6.91 42.19
CA ASN A 69 12.28 7.17 41.38
C ASN A 69 12.23 8.56 40.74
N ALA A 70 13.29 9.35 40.86
CA ALA A 70 13.42 10.64 40.18
C ALA A 70 13.61 10.50 38.66
N GLU A 71 14.20 9.38 38.23
CA GLU A 71 14.45 9.07 36.81
C GLU A 71 14.09 7.61 36.50
N TYR A 72 13.65 7.35 35.27
CA TYR A 72 13.41 6.03 34.71
C TYR A 72 14.01 5.97 33.30
N ASN A 73 14.83 4.94 33.03
CA ASN A 73 15.59 4.80 31.78
C ASN A 73 16.43 6.05 31.38
N GLY A 74 16.91 6.82 32.37
CA GLY A 74 17.69 8.04 32.14
C GLY A 74 16.86 9.28 31.79
N PHE A 75 15.54 9.22 31.97
CA PHE A 75 14.62 10.34 31.75
C PHE A 75 13.91 10.74 33.05
N PRO A 76 13.58 12.02 33.25
CA PRO A 76 12.89 12.48 34.45
C PRO A 76 11.48 11.88 34.56
N THR A 77 11.08 11.51 35.77
CA THR A 77 9.70 11.10 36.06
C THR A 77 8.83 12.31 36.39
N PHE A 78 7.54 12.24 36.08
CA PHE A 78 6.56 13.27 36.43
C PHE A 78 5.42 12.69 37.25
N GLN A 79 4.57 13.56 37.81
CA GLN A 79 3.34 13.13 38.45
C GLN A 79 2.42 12.50 37.39
N CYS A 80 1.89 11.32 37.71
CA CYS A 80 0.98 10.64 36.83
C CYS A 80 -0.48 10.90 37.20
N GLN A 81 -1.33 11.00 36.18
CA GLN A 81 -2.78 11.06 36.31
C GLN A 81 -3.43 9.94 35.50
N TYR A 82 -4.51 9.39 36.04
CA TYR A 82 -5.28 8.33 35.40
C TYR A 82 -6.41 8.94 34.57
N TRP A 83 -6.16 9.15 33.29
CA TRP A 83 -7.18 9.65 32.36
C TRP A 83 -8.05 8.50 31.85
N ASP A 84 -9.27 8.82 31.44
CA ASP A 84 -10.13 7.91 30.70
C ASP A 84 -9.87 8.05 29.19
N GLU A 85 -10.56 7.23 28.40
CA GLU A 85 -10.42 7.23 26.94
C GLU A 85 -10.81 8.57 26.30
N VAL A 86 -11.78 9.30 26.88
CA VAL A 86 -12.26 10.57 26.34
C VAL A 86 -11.25 11.68 26.57
N LEU A 87 -10.61 11.73 27.74
CA LEU A 87 -9.62 12.74 28.07
C LEU A 87 -8.25 12.45 27.45
N ALA A 88 -7.89 11.18 27.29
CA ALA A 88 -6.63 10.79 26.64
C ALA A 88 -6.65 11.03 25.12
N LEU A 89 -7.81 10.84 24.48
CA LEU A 89 -8.00 11.00 23.03
C LEU A 89 -8.26 12.47 22.66
N TYR A 90 -7.49 13.03 21.72
CA TYR A 90 -7.75 14.38 21.22
C TYR A 90 -7.42 14.55 19.73
N PRO A 91 -8.26 15.18 18.89
CA PRO A 91 -9.67 15.43 19.15
C PRO A 91 -10.42 14.09 19.31
N SER A 92 -11.57 14.12 19.98
CA SER A 92 -12.39 12.93 20.22
C SER A 92 -13.03 12.36 18.95
N SER A 93 -13.13 13.15 17.88
CA SER A 93 -13.68 12.75 16.58
C SER A 93 -12.64 12.90 15.46
N SER A 94 -11.96 11.82 15.13
CA SER A 94 -11.10 11.76 13.94
C SER A 94 -11.16 10.37 13.29
N ASP A 95 -11.63 10.31 12.04
CA ASP A 95 -11.87 9.04 11.35
C ASP A 95 -10.59 8.45 10.74
N THR A 96 -9.67 9.31 10.26
CA THR A 96 -8.45 8.91 9.54
C THR A 96 -7.19 8.92 10.38
N SER A 97 -7.30 9.34 11.64
CA SER A 97 -6.17 9.36 12.57
C SER A 97 -6.66 9.29 14.00
N MET A 98 -5.78 8.97 14.93
CA MET A 98 -6.06 8.97 16.36
C MET A 98 -4.86 9.58 17.06
N PHE A 99 -5.07 10.48 18.02
CA PHE A 99 -3.98 10.98 18.86
C PHE A 99 -4.26 10.70 20.32
N ILE A 100 -3.36 9.90 20.90
CA ILE A 100 -3.43 9.39 22.26
C ILE A 100 -2.40 10.16 23.08
N THR A 101 -2.86 10.89 24.08
CA THR A 101 -2.00 11.71 24.94
C THR A 101 -1.22 10.82 25.90
N THR A 102 0.10 10.98 25.94
CA THR A 102 1.00 10.29 26.88
C THR A 102 1.56 11.24 27.93
N ARG A 103 1.72 12.52 27.56
CA ARG A 103 2.15 13.62 28.43
C ARG A 103 1.27 14.84 28.16
N ALA A 104 0.93 15.58 29.20
CA ALA A 104 0.36 16.90 29.05
C ALA A 104 1.09 17.91 29.94
N THR A 105 1.24 19.14 29.44
CA THR A 105 1.53 20.30 30.27
C THR A 105 0.22 21.06 30.44
N THR A 106 -0.17 21.28 31.69
CA THR A 106 -1.33 22.10 32.02
C THR A 106 -0.89 23.51 32.34
N GLU A 107 -1.55 24.49 31.74
CA GLU A 107 -1.27 25.90 31.92
C GLU A 107 -2.57 26.63 32.27
N GLN A 108 -2.57 27.41 33.34
CA GLN A 108 -3.67 28.33 33.62
C GLN A 108 -3.33 29.69 33.02
N GLN A 109 -4.19 30.19 32.14
CA GLN A 109 -3.97 31.43 31.42
C GLN A 109 -5.09 32.43 31.67
N ASP A 110 -4.71 33.62 32.11
CA ASP A 110 -5.61 34.74 32.45
C ASP A 110 -5.23 35.97 31.62
N THR A 111 -6.20 36.83 31.28
CA THR A 111 -5.86 38.09 30.61
C THR A 111 -5.10 39.02 31.54
N LEU A 112 -4.07 39.68 31.00
CA LEU A 112 -3.23 40.62 31.75
C LEU A 112 -4.10 41.71 32.38
N ASN A 113 -4.12 41.79 33.71
CA ASN A 113 -4.92 42.76 34.47
C ASN A 113 -6.42 42.75 34.14
N ASN A 114 -6.99 41.60 33.76
CA ASN A 114 -8.38 41.49 33.32
C ASN A 114 -8.74 42.44 32.17
N CYS A 115 -7.78 42.70 31.28
CA CYS A 115 -8.01 43.50 30.08
C CYS A 115 -9.10 42.90 29.18
N ASN A 116 -9.69 43.74 28.34
CA ASN A 116 -10.69 43.34 27.37
C ASN A 116 -10.01 42.85 26.07
N LEU A 117 -10.37 41.65 25.59
CA LEU A 117 -9.84 41.07 24.35
C LEU A 117 -10.16 41.87 23.08
N THR A 118 -11.04 42.88 23.15
CA THR A 118 -11.22 43.85 22.06
C THR A 118 -10.04 44.81 21.92
N GLU A 119 -9.23 44.97 22.95
CA GLU A 119 -8.06 45.85 22.95
C GLU A 119 -6.84 45.13 22.34
N PRO A 120 -6.13 45.75 21.38
CA PRO A 120 -4.95 45.13 20.75
C PRO A 120 -3.80 44.83 21.71
N SER A 121 -3.73 45.51 22.85
CA SER A 121 -2.71 45.30 23.89
C SER A 121 -3.04 44.17 24.85
N CYS A 122 -4.25 43.58 24.77
CA CYS A 122 -4.67 42.56 25.71
C CYS A 122 -4.05 41.20 25.34
N VAL A 123 -3.27 40.65 26.27
CA VAL A 123 -2.56 39.37 26.11
C VAL A 123 -2.85 38.45 27.29
N TYR A 124 -2.71 37.14 27.06
CA TYR A 124 -2.79 36.14 28.14
C TYR A 124 -1.46 36.05 28.88
N VAL A 125 -1.53 35.90 30.20
CA VAL A 125 -0.41 35.58 31.09
C VAL A 125 -0.59 34.16 31.56
N THR A 126 0.49 33.39 31.51
CA THR A 126 0.50 31.99 31.95
C THR A 126 0.92 31.91 33.41
N SER A 127 0.20 31.08 34.17
CA SER A 127 0.46 30.74 35.56
C SER A 127 0.25 29.24 35.77
N ASN A 128 0.78 28.70 36.87
CA ASN A 128 0.57 27.30 37.29
C ASN A 128 0.86 26.26 36.19
N VAL A 129 2.09 26.28 35.66
CA VAL A 129 2.54 25.30 34.67
C VAL A 129 2.89 23.99 35.39
N VAL A 130 2.23 22.90 35.01
CA VAL A 130 2.46 21.57 35.60
C VAL A 130 2.59 20.53 34.48
N ASP A 131 3.67 19.76 34.52
CA ASP A 131 3.89 18.62 33.63
C ASP A 131 3.36 17.34 34.29
N LEU A 132 2.60 16.56 33.52
CA LEU A 132 2.04 15.29 33.96
C LEU A 132 2.15 14.21 32.88
N TYR A 133 2.27 12.96 33.31
CA TYR A 133 2.14 11.79 32.45
C TYR A 133 0.76 11.16 32.60
N VAL A 134 0.27 10.58 31.50
CA VAL A 134 -0.92 9.73 31.52
C VAL A 134 -0.49 8.34 31.96
N ALA A 135 -1.06 7.90 33.08
CA ALA A 135 -0.77 6.60 33.67
C ALA A 135 -1.35 5.46 32.83
N ASP A 136 -0.60 4.36 32.76
CA ASP A 136 -1.03 3.07 32.18
C ASP A 136 -1.53 3.15 30.73
N ILE A 137 -1.04 4.13 29.96
CA ILE A 137 -1.48 4.40 28.59
C ILE A 137 -1.13 3.26 27.61
N ASP A 138 -0.09 2.48 27.94
CA ASP A 138 0.42 1.38 27.12
C ASP A 138 -0.60 0.22 27.03
N ASN A 139 -1.41 0.04 28.08
CA ASN A 139 -2.45 -0.98 28.17
C ASN A 139 -3.81 -0.54 27.60
N PHE A 140 -3.93 0.66 27.06
CA PHE A 140 -5.16 1.09 26.41
C PHE A 140 -5.40 0.26 25.16
N THR A 141 -6.67 -0.03 24.89
CA THR A 141 -7.08 -0.82 23.73
C THR A 141 -7.68 0.08 22.66
N ILE A 142 -7.27 -0.16 21.42
CA ILE A 142 -7.70 0.54 20.22
C ILE A 142 -8.52 -0.45 19.41
N MET A 143 -9.79 -0.13 19.19
CA MET A 143 -10.62 -0.82 18.22
C MET A 143 -10.41 -0.17 16.86
N ILE A 144 -10.16 -0.98 15.84
CA ILE A 144 -10.09 -0.56 14.44
C ILE A 144 -11.20 -1.27 13.68
N ASP A 145 -12.12 -0.49 13.12
CA ASP A 145 -13.14 -0.97 12.19
C ASP A 145 -12.95 -0.24 10.87
N HIS A 146 -13.08 -0.96 9.75
CA HIS A 146 -12.85 -0.37 8.44
C HIS A 146 -13.76 -0.99 7.39
N THR A 147 -14.14 -0.17 6.42
CA THR A 147 -14.88 -0.58 5.23
C THR A 147 -13.99 -0.44 4.01
N VAL A 148 -14.21 -1.28 3.01
CA VAL A 148 -13.50 -1.21 1.74
C VAL A 148 -14.48 -1.40 0.59
N SER A 149 -14.34 -0.58 -0.44
CA SER A 149 -15.07 -0.63 -1.70
C SER A 149 -14.09 -0.51 -2.87
N ALA A 150 -14.29 -1.32 -3.90
CA ALA A 150 -13.66 -1.21 -5.21
C ALA A 150 -14.77 -0.95 -6.24
N PRO A 151 -15.14 0.32 -6.46
CA PRO A 151 -16.34 0.68 -7.21
C PRO A 151 -16.33 0.18 -8.65
N ASN A 152 -15.16 0.13 -9.31
CA ASN A 152 -15.07 -0.32 -10.70
C ASN A 152 -15.30 -1.84 -10.83
N LEU A 153 -15.19 -2.58 -9.73
CA LEU A 153 -15.37 -4.03 -9.69
C LEU A 153 -16.67 -4.47 -9.00
N ASP A 154 -17.43 -3.52 -8.42
CA ASP A 154 -18.63 -3.76 -7.62
C ASP A 154 -18.35 -4.74 -6.46
N ILE A 155 -17.32 -4.42 -5.68
CA ILE A 155 -16.87 -5.22 -4.53
C ILE A 155 -16.86 -4.34 -3.30
N GLU A 156 -17.60 -4.75 -2.27
CA GLU A 156 -17.67 -4.05 -1.00
C GLU A 156 -17.60 -5.04 0.16
N TYR A 157 -16.80 -4.70 1.17
CA TYR A 157 -16.63 -5.53 2.36
C TYR A 157 -16.42 -4.68 3.62
N ASN A 158 -16.89 -5.22 4.75
CA ASN A 158 -16.50 -4.76 6.07
C ASN A 158 -15.29 -5.53 6.60
N ALA A 159 -14.52 -4.94 7.52
CA ALA A 159 -13.38 -5.60 8.18
C ALA A 159 -13.76 -6.99 8.71
N ARG A 160 -14.94 -7.08 9.34
CA ARG A 160 -15.47 -8.29 9.98
C ARG A 160 -15.76 -9.45 9.02
N GLU A 161 -15.93 -9.17 7.73
CA GLU A 161 -16.21 -10.18 6.70
C GLU A 161 -14.91 -10.76 6.10
N LEU A 162 -13.81 -10.03 6.26
CA LEU A 162 -12.51 -10.34 5.71
C LEU A 162 -11.62 -11.06 6.72
N ASN A 163 -10.66 -11.84 6.20
CA ASN A 163 -9.56 -12.33 7.03
C ASN A 163 -8.45 -11.29 7.04
N GLY A 164 -7.97 -10.96 8.23
CA GLY A 164 -6.87 -10.03 8.43
C GLY A 164 -5.60 -10.72 8.87
N ARG A 165 -4.49 -9.99 8.81
CA ARG A 165 -3.24 -10.35 9.47
C ARG A 165 -2.50 -9.09 9.89
N LEU A 166 -1.71 -9.20 10.95
CA LEU A 166 -0.81 -8.16 11.40
C LEU A 166 0.61 -8.51 10.97
N LEU A 167 1.34 -7.54 10.44
CA LEU A 167 2.78 -7.65 10.21
C LEU A 167 3.52 -7.00 11.36
N GLY A 168 4.56 -7.67 11.86
CA GLY A 168 5.52 -7.05 12.76
C GLY A 168 6.53 -6.19 12.00
N SER A 169 7.44 -5.56 12.73
CA SER A 169 8.49 -4.68 12.19
C SER A 169 9.42 -5.33 11.16
N ASN A 170 9.51 -6.67 11.18
CA ASN A 170 10.29 -7.47 10.24
C ASN A 170 9.52 -7.82 8.94
N GLY A 171 8.30 -7.34 8.77
CA GLY A 171 7.43 -7.64 7.63
C GLY A 171 6.85 -9.07 7.62
N LYS A 172 7.06 -9.86 8.68
CA LYS A 172 6.48 -11.20 8.83
C LYS A 172 5.16 -11.12 9.58
N VAL A 173 4.30 -12.10 9.34
CA VAL A 173 3.04 -12.24 10.06
C VAL A 173 3.34 -12.43 11.55
N TRP A 174 2.76 -11.56 12.37
CA TRP A 174 2.89 -11.55 13.81
C TRP A 174 1.51 -11.64 14.44
N THR A 175 1.42 -12.32 15.58
CA THR A 175 0.19 -12.45 16.35
C THR A 175 0.41 -11.78 17.69
N PRO A 176 -0.31 -10.70 17.99
CA PRO A 176 -0.08 -9.94 19.21
C PRO A 176 -0.57 -10.75 20.43
N PRO A 177 0.00 -10.51 21.62
CA PRO A 177 -0.45 -11.16 22.84
C PRO A 177 -1.88 -10.70 23.22
N PRO A 178 -2.67 -11.55 23.90
CA PRO A 178 -3.97 -11.13 24.46
C PRO A 178 -3.81 -9.90 25.36
N PRO A 179 -4.77 -8.95 25.37
CA PRO A 179 -6.13 -9.02 24.82
C PRO A 179 -6.25 -8.67 23.33
N SER A 180 -5.12 -8.42 22.64
CA SER A 180 -5.11 -8.01 21.24
C SER A 180 -5.57 -9.14 20.31
N VAL A 181 -6.48 -8.84 19.39
CA VAL A 181 -7.05 -9.77 18.40
C VAL A 181 -7.19 -9.04 17.06
N VAL A 182 -6.67 -9.63 16.00
CA VAL A 182 -6.73 -9.08 14.63
C VAL A 182 -7.12 -10.17 13.63
N GLY A 183 -7.95 -9.82 12.65
CA GLY A 183 -8.17 -10.63 11.46
C GLY A 183 -9.09 -11.81 11.65
N VAL A 184 -9.88 -11.82 12.72
CA VAL A 184 -10.84 -12.89 13.02
C VAL A 184 -12.22 -12.49 12.52
N LYS A 185 -12.79 -13.31 11.62
CA LYS A 185 -14.14 -13.08 11.07
C LYS A 185 -15.18 -12.90 12.18
N ASN A 186 -16.13 -12.01 11.94
CA ASN A 186 -17.22 -11.63 12.84
C ASN A 186 -16.77 -11.00 14.18
N LYS A 187 -15.50 -10.60 14.32
CA LYS A 187 -14.99 -9.86 15.48
C LYS A 187 -14.35 -8.55 15.05
N TYR A 188 -14.35 -7.57 15.95
CA TYR A 188 -13.60 -6.33 15.75
C TYR A 188 -12.11 -6.59 15.94
N ASP A 189 -11.29 -5.83 15.21
CA ASP A 189 -9.85 -5.80 15.47
C ASP A 189 -9.61 -4.90 16.67
N ILE A 190 -8.96 -5.46 17.68
CA ILE A 190 -8.64 -4.77 18.93
C ILE A 190 -7.14 -4.97 19.18
N LEU A 191 -6.43 -3.87 19.39
CA LEU A 191 -4.99 -3.88 19.66
C LEU A 191 -4.70 -3.04 20.88
N THR A 192 -3.82 -3.49 21.78
CA THR A 192 -3.25 -2.60 22.79
C THR A 192 -2.33 -1.57 22.14
N LEU A 193 -2.17 -0.41 22.77
CA LEU A 193 -1.20 0.60 22.32
C LEU A 193 0.20 0.00 22.27
N ASP A 194 0.56 -0.80 23.28
CA ASP A 194 1.80 -1.57 23.32
C ASP A 194 1.97 -2.50 22.11
N ALA A 195 0.93 -3.27 21.74
CA ALA A 195 0.99 -4.13 20.55
C ALA A 195 1.14 -3.33 19.25
N CYS A 196 0.57 -2.12 19.17
CA CYS A 196 0.77 -1.22 18.03
C CYS A 196 2.21 -0.71 17.95
N LEU A 197 2.83 -0.41 19.09
CA LEU A 197 4.22 0.02 19.19
C LEU A 197 5.18 -1.11 18.82
N GLU A 198 4.96 -2.31 19.36
CA GLU A 198 5.77 -3.50 19.05
C GLU A 198 5.68 -3.86 17.56
N ALA A 199 4.48 -3.82 16.98
CA ALA A 199 4.29 -4.00 15.54
C ALA A 199 5.08 -2.99 14.70
N ALA A 200 5.25 -1.77 15.22
CA ALA A 200 6.01 -0.71 14.58
C ALA A 200 7.52 -0.78 14.85
N GLY A 201 7.96 -1.70 15.72
CA GLY A 201 9.36 -1.90 16.11
C GLY A 201 9.84 -1.00 17.25
N ILE A 202 8.92 -0.53 18.10
CA ILE A 202 9.21 0.19 19.34
C ILE A 202 8.91 -0.73 20.51
N ASP A 203 9.90 -1.00 21.37
CA ASP A 203 9.70 -1.90 22.52
C ASP A 203 9.01 -1.19 23.70
N SER A 204 9.20 0.12 23.85
CA SER A 204 8.61 0.90 24.93
C SER A 204 8.63 2.40 24.62
N LEU A 205 7.62 3.14 25.10
CA LEU A 205 7.60 4.61 25.04
C LEU A 205 8.69 5.26 25.91
N ASP A 206 9.30 4.52 26.83
CA ASP A 206 10.34 5.03 27.72
C ASP A 206 11.76 4.92 27.12
N GLN A 207 11.86 4.62 25.82
CA GLN A 207 13.09 4.71 25.04
C GLN A 207 13.34 6.15 24.52
N PRO A 208 14.58 6.48 24.11
CA PRO A 208 14.90 7.80 23.56
C PRO A 208 13.99 8.18 22.38
N SER A 209 13.53 9.44 22.39
CA SER A 209 12.74 10.04 21.32
C SER A 209 13.52 10.06 20.02
N LEU A 210 12.81 9.77 18.92
CA LEU A 210 13.38 9.72 17.57
C LEU A 210 13.81 11.10 17.08
N SER A 211 13.26 12.17 17.64
CA SER A 211 13.60 13.55 17.27
C SER A 211 14.66 14.16 18.20
N ASN A 212 14.71 13.73 19.46
CA ASN A 212 15.64 14.25 20.45
C ASN A 212 15.97 13.19 21.51
N ALA A 213 17.19 12.65 21.46
CA ALA A 213 17.64 11.60 22.36
C ALA A 213 17.66 11.98 23.85
N SER A 214 17.59 13.28 24.19
CA SER A 214 17.53 13.74 25.60
C SER A 214 16.17 13.53 26.28
N ARG A 215 15.14 13.12 25.53
CA ARG A 215 13.78 12.91 26.03
C ARG A 215 13.28 11.53 25.64
N SER A 216 12.32 11.00 26.38
CA SER A 216 11.65 9.75 26.02
C SER A 216 10.59 9.96 24.92
N MET A 217 10.25 8.90 24.18
CA MET A 217 9.11 8.92 23.26
C MET A 217 7.78 9.24 23.97
N ARG A 218 7.64 8.84 25.24
CA ARG A 218 6.50 9.23 26.11
C ARG A 218 6.43 10.74 26.32
N ASN A 219 7.58 11.42 26.38
CA ASN A 219 7.64 12.86 26.62
C ASN A 219 7.38 13.69 25.35
N ASP A 220 8.07 13.35 24.26
CA ASP A 220 8.02 14.12 23.02
C ASP A 220 6.84 13.74 22.11
N GLY A 221 6.41 12.48 22.14
CA GLY A 221 5.43 11.90 21.24
C GLY A 221 6.05 11.19 20.02
N VAL A 222 5.25 10.36 19.35
CA VAL A 222 5.66 9.57 18.18
C VAL A 222 4.54 9.52 17.15
N LEU A 223 4.89 9.51 15.87
CA LEU A 223 3.95 9.39 14.76
C LEU A 223 4.13 8.03 14.08
N ILE A 224 3.03 7.28 14.01
CA ILE A 224 2.97 5.94 13.42
C ILE A 224 1.94 5.93 12.30
N LEU A 225 2.37 5.54 11.11
CA LEU A 225 1.48 5.23 9.99
C LEU A 225 0.99 3.80 10.11
N VAL A 226 -0.32 3.62 9.99
CA VAL A 226 -0.98 2.31 10.02
C VAL A 226 -1.51 2.03 8.62
N PHE A 227 -0.78 1.22 7.87
CA PHE A 227 -1.20 0.81 6.53
C PHE A 227 -2.17 -0.36 6.62
N ILE A 228 -3.33 -0.22 6.01
CA ILE A 228 -4.33 -1.29 5.83
C ILE A 228 -4.32 -1.65 4.35
N THR A 229 -3.61 -2.73 4.01
CA THR A 229 -3.43 -3.16 2.62
C THR A 229 -4.42 -4.27 2.25
N TYR A 230 -5.32 -4.01 1.31
CA TYR A 230 -6.29 -5.00 0.80
C TYR A 230 -5.77 -5.69 -0.46
N SER A 231 -5.87 -7.01 -0.51
CA SER A 231 -5.71 -7.74 -1.76
C SER A 231 -6.29 -9.15 -1.69
N ASN A 232 -6.74 -9.62 -2.85
CA ASN A 232 -7.13 -11.00 -3.13
C ASN A 232 -6.21 -11.68 -4.16
N MET A 233 -5.13 -11.02 -4.56
CA MET A 233 -4.24 -11.47 -5.63
C MET A 233 -3.06 -12.31 -5.14
N TYR A 234 -2.92 -12.56 -3.83
CA TYR A 234 -1.84 -13.39 -3.29
C TYR A 234 -1.96 -14.87 -3.64
N THR A 235 -3.20 -15.36 -3.81
CA THR A 235 -3.51 -16.77 -4.07
C THR A 235 -4.15 -16.95 -5.46
N TYR A 236 -4.17 -18.18 -5.97
CA TYR A 236 -4.90 -18.49 -7.22
C TYR A 236 -6.41 -18.28 -7.06
N ASP A 237 -6.92 -18.50 -5.86
CA ASP A 237 -8.29 -18.17 -5.49
C ASP A 237 -8.43 -16.65 -5.29
N THR A 238 -9.10 -16.00 -6.23
CA THR A 238 -9.40 -14.56 -6.22
C THR A 238 -10.66 -14.22 -5.43
N SER A 239 -11.37 -15.20 -4.87
CA SER A 239 -12.50 -14.95 -3.97
C SER A 239 -12.04 -14.69 -2.53
N ASN A 240 -10.76 -14.93 -2.22
CA ASN A 240 -10.20 -14.78 -0.89
C ASN A 240 -9.63 -13.39 -0.65
N PHE A 241 -10.50 -12.45 -0.29
CA PHE A 241 -10.12 -11.10 0.09
C PHE A 241 -9.51 -11.08 1.48
N ARG A 242 -8.35 -10.42 1.62
CA ARG A 242 -7.65 -10.26 2.88
C ARG A 242 -7.13 -8.85 3.04
N TYR A 243 -7.12 -8.37 4.27
CA TYR A 243 -6.41 -7.15 4.63
C TYR A 243 -5.17 -7.47 5.44
N THR A 244 -4.23 -6.54 5.48
CA THR A 244 -2.98 -6.67 6.22
C THR A 244 -2.67 -5.34 6.88
N TYR A 245 -2.48 -5.35 8.20
CA TYR A 245 -1.97 -4.20 8.93
C TYR A 245 -0.45 -4.19 8.92
N GLU A 246 0.13 -3.01 8.69
CA GLU A 246 1.55 -2.75 8.81
C GLU A 246 1.74 -1.40 9.52
N PHE A 247 2.44 -1.42 10.66
CA PHE A 247 2.72 -0.22 11.45
C PHE A 247 4.11 0.29 11.12
N LYS A 248 4.23 1.56 10.75
CA LYS A 248 5.49 2.21 10.38
C LYS A 248 5.69 3.51 11.13
N VAL A 249 6.76 3.57 11.89
CA VAL A 249 7.18 4.77 12.59
C VAL A 249 7.84 5.75 11.62
N ILE A 250 7.52 7.04 11.76
CA ILE A 250 8.19 8.12 11.03
C ILE A 250 9.28 8.73 11.91
N LYS A 251 10.53 8.57 11.48
CA LYS A 251 11.71 9.09 12.18
C LYS A 251 11.73 10.62 12.17
N ASP A 252 12.42 11.20 13.14
CA ASP A 252 12.62 12.64 13.30
C ASP A 252 11.32 13.46 13.38
N THR A 253 10.23 12.85 13.85
CA THR A 253 8.95 13.52 14.05
C THR A 253 8.52 13.47 15.50
N LYS A 254 7.80 14.51 15.92
CA LYS A 254 7.06 14.59 17.18
C LYS A 254 5.66 15.09 16.89
N PHE A 255 4.68 14.68 17.68
CA PHE A 255 3.33 15.17 17.55
C PHE A 255 2.89 15.86 18.85
N LYS A 256 2.39 17.09 18.70
CA LYS A 256 1.87 17.92 19.77
C LYS A 256 0.52 18.51 19.35
N ALA A 257 -0.42 18.59 20.29
CA ALA A 257 -1.69 19.28 20.12
C ALA A 257 -1.94 20.21 21.30
N ILE A 258 -2.51 21.40 21.03
CA ILE A 258 -2.87 22.36 22.07
C ILE A 258 -4.39 22.44 22.16
N GLU A 259 -4.93 22.23 23.35
CA GLU A 259 -6.36 22.31 23.63
C GLU A 259 -6.64 23.41 24.67
N PRO A 260 -7.30 24.50 24.30
CA PRO A 260 -7.80 25.49 25.25
C PRO A 260 -9.20 25.10 25.76
N ILE A 261 -9.37 25.12 27.08
CA ILE A 261 -10.65 24.95 27.78
C ILE A 261 -10.98 26.26 28.50
N PHE A 262 -12.06 26.92 28.10
CA PHE A 262 -12.51 28.14 28.75
C PHE A 262 -13.30 27.79 30.00
N THR A 263 -12.93 28.36 31.15
CA THR A 263 -13.54 27.98 32.44
C THR A 263 -14.81 28.80 32.70
N THR A 264 -14.65 30.07 33.08
CA THR A 264 -15.73 31.00 33.41
C THR A 264 -16.03 31.96 32.28
N GLY A 265 -15.06 32.20 31.39
CA GLY A 265 -15.21 33.07 30.23
C GLY A 265 -13.97 33.05 29.34
N VAL A 266 -14.02 33.80 28.24
CA VAL A 266 -12.90 33.86 27.28
C VAL A 266 -11.61 34.38 27.90
N ASN A 267 -11.69 35.16 28.98
CA ASN A 267 -10.53 35.75 29.66
C ASN A 267 -9.74 34.75 30.53
N ASN A 268 -10.37 33.66 30.98
CA ASN A 268 -9.71 32.62 31.77
C ASN A 268 -9.82 31.30 31.01
N ARG A 269 -8.67 30.76 30.61
CA ARG A 269 -8.58 29.47 29.95
C ARG A 269 -7.55 28.58 30.61
N PHE A 270 -7.87 27.30 30.62
CA PHE A 270 -6.96 26.23 30.96
C PHE A 270 -6.46 25.61 29.66
N VAL A 271 -5.16 25.57 29.46
CA VAL A 271 -4.57 25.05 28.22
C VAL A 271 -3.87 23.73 28.51
N PHE A 272 -4.25 22.70 27.76
CA PHE A 272 -3.51 21.45 27.68
C PHE A 272 -2.58 21.50 26.48
N ASP A 273 -1.27 21.46 26.76
CA ASP A 273 -0.24 21.19 25.76
C ASP A 273 0.08 19.69 25.78
N ARG A 274 -0.52 18.96 24.83
CA ARG A 274 -0.56 17.50 24.77
C ARG A 274 0.53 16.96 23.85
N HIS A 275 1.24 15.96 24.31
CA HIS A 275 2.19 15.16 23.55
C HIS A 275 1.81 13.67 23.64
N GLY A 276 2.14 12.90 22.60
CA GLY A 276 1.88 11.47 22.62
C GLY A 276 1.89 10.79 21.26
N VAL A 277 1.16 9.69 21.17
CA VAL A 277 1.16 8.79 20.01
C VAL A 277 0.12 9.24 19.00
N LYS A 278 0.56 9.59 17.79
CA LYS A 278 -0.32 9.87 16.65
C LYS A 278 -0.34 8.68 15.71
N LEU A 279 -1.48 8.02 15.60
CA LEU A 279 -1.74 6.99 14.59
C LEU A 279 -2.41 7.64 13.38
N ILE A 280 -1.90 7.40 12.18
CA ILE A 280 -2.51 7.84 10.92
C ILE A 280 -2.84 6.61 10.09
N PHE A 281 -4.11 6.40 9.82
CA PHE A 281 -4.57 5.23 9.10
C PHE A 281 -4.59 5.48 7.59
N ILE A 282 -3.99 4.58 6.83
CA ILE A 282 -3.86 4.68 5.37
C ILE A 282 -4.39 3.38 4.74
N GLN A 283 -5.50 3.48 4.03
CA GLN A 283 -6.03 2.37 3.23
C GLN A 283 -5.35 2.34 1.86
N THR A 284 -4.88 1.17 1.46
CA THR A 284 -4.22 0.97 0.17
C THR A 284 -4.38 -0.48 -0.30
N GLY A 285 -3.88 -0.80 -1.49
CA GLY A 285 -3.86 -2.16 -2.00
C GLY A 285 -4.32 -2.27 -3.44
N THR A 286 -4.57 -3.50 -3.86
CA THR A 286 -5.02 -3.81 -5.22
C THR A 286 -5.93 -5.01 -5.16
N ILE A 287 -7.16 -4.80 -5.62
CA ILE A 287 -8.18 -5.83 -5.71
C ILE A 287 -8.33 -6.20 -7.18
N GLY A 288 -8.36 -7.50 -7.47
CA GLY A 288 -8.52 -8.01 -8.83
C GLY A 288 -9.80 -8.84 -8.98
N LYS A 289 -10.60 -8.58 -10.01
CA LYS A 289 -11.73 -9.43 -10.41
C LYS A 289 -11.44 -10.01 -11.78
N PHE A 290 -11.85 -11.25 -12.02
CA PHE A 290 -11.73 -11.85 -13.35
C PHE A 290 -12.50 -11.02 -14.37
N ASP A 291 -11.83 -10.65 -15.46
CA ASP A 291 -12.45 -9.96 -16.58
C ASP A 291 -12.01 -10.61 -17.90
N PHE A 292 -12.99 -11.11 -18.65
CA PHE A 292 -12.75 -11.84 -19.90
C PHE A 292 -12.15 -10.94 -20.98
N GLN A 293 -12.55 -9.66 -21.03
CA GLN A 293 -12.02 -8.71 -22.00
C GLN A 293 -10.53 -8.43 -21.74
N THR A 294 -10.16 -8.18 -20.48
CA THR A 294 -8.77 -7.97 -20.06
C THR A 294 -7.91 -9.20 -20.34
N MET A 295 -8.44 -10.41 -20.10
CA MET A 295 -7.78 -11.66 -20.48
C MET A 295 -7.53 -11.74 -22.00
N LEU A 296 -8.54 -11.43 -22.82
CA LEU A 296 -8.43 -11.48 -24.27
C LEU A 296 -7.42 -10.46 -24.80
N LEU A 297 -7.43 -9.23 -24.29
CA LEU A 297 -6.45 -8.20 -24.65
C LEU A 297 -5.02 -8.63 -24.34
N THR A 298 -4.81 -9.23 -23.16
CA THR A 298 -3.52 -9.79 -22.77
C THR A 298 -3.11 -10.95 -23.68
N PHE A 299 -4.05 -11.83 -24.05
CA PHE A 299 -3.80 -12.95 -24.95
C PHE A 299 -3.41 -12.50 -26.37
N VAL A 300 -4.16 -11.55 -26.94
CA VAL A 300 -3.85 -10.95 -28.25
C VAL A 300 -2.48 -10.27 -28.24
N SER A 301 -2.18 -9.51 -27.18
CA SER A 301 -0.86 -8.89 -27.00
C SER A 301 0.26 -9.94 -26.93
N GLY A 302 0.01 -11.07 -26.24
CA GLY A 302 0.91 -12.21 -26.18
C GLY A 302 1.21 -12.81 -27.56
N ILE A 303 0.20 -13.01 -28.40
CA ILE A 303 0.37 -13.50 -29.78
C ILE A 303 1.19 -12.50 -30.62
N GLY A 304 0.95 -11.20 -30.45
CA GLY A 304 1.76 -10.14 -31.07
C GLY A 304 3.24 -10.26 -30.71
N LEU A 305 3.55 -10.44 -29.42
CA LEU A 305 4.92 -10.62 -28.94
C LEU A 305 5.58 -11.90 -29.46
N VAL A 306 4.84 -13.00 -29.62
CA VAL A 306 5.37 -14.23 -30.24
C VAL A 306 5.80 -13.97 -31.68
N THR A 307 5.02 -13.20 -32.44
CA THR A 307 5.38 -12.81 -33.81
C THR A 307 6.63 -11.94 -33.85
N VAL A 308 6.80 -11.02 -32.91
CA VAL A 308 8.05 -10.24 -32.80
C VAL A 308 9.23 -11.14 -32.45
N SER A 309 9.02 -12.11 -31.55
CA SER A 309 10.06 -13.07 -31.18
C SER A 309 10.52 -13.94 -32.36
N THR A 310 9.61 -14.34 -33.26
CA THR A 310 10.02 -15.12 -34.45
C THR A 310 10.87 -14.29 -35.39
N VAL A 311 10.54 -13.01 -35.60
CA VAL A 311 11.37 -12.08 -36.39
C VAL A 311 12.77 -11.94 -35.79
N ILE A 312 12.88 -11.80 -34.47
CA ILE A 312 14.17 -11.71 -33.78
C ILE A 312 14.96 -13.02 -33.93
N VAL A 313 14.33 -14.17 -33.66
CA VAL A 313 14.98 -15.49 -33.80
C VAL A 313 15.42 -15.73 -35.25
N ASP A 314 14.63 -15.28 -36.22
CA ASP A 314 14.96 -15.37 -37.63
C ASP A 314 16.21 -14.55 -38.01
N VAL A 315 16.31 -13.32 -37.50
CA VAL A 315 17.51 -12.49 -37.68
C VAL A 315 18.72 -13.14 -37.01
N LEU A 316 18.57 -13.63 -35.79
CA LEU A 316 19.65 -14.32 -35.06
C LEU A 316 20.12 -15.56 -35.82
N ALA A 317 19.19 -16.40 -36.30
CA ALA A 317 19.48 -17.64 -36.99
C ALA A 317 20.19 -17.41 -38.34
N VAL A 318 19.77 -16.41 -39.12
CA VAL A 318 20.30 -16.16 -40.46
C VAL A 318 21.54 -15.26 -40.46
N LYS A 319 21.75 -14.40 -39.45
CA LYS A 319 22.85 -13.42 -39.44
C LYS A 319 23.94 -13.69 -38.41
N LEU A 320 23.58 -14.21 -37.23
CA LEU A 320 24.49 -14.24 -36.07
C LEU A 320 24.98 -15.65 -35.69
N LEU A 321 24.16 -16.70 -35.83
CA LEU A 321 24.57 -18.04 -35.40
C LEU A 321 25.71 -18.64 -36.25
N PRO A 322 26.60 -19.48 -35.67
CA PRO A 322 27.74 -20.07 -36.38
C PRO A 322 27.34 -20.87 -37.63
N GLN A 323 26.16 -21.50 -37.61
CA GLN A 323 25.62 -22.30 -38.72
C GLN A 323 24.70 -21.49 -39.67
N LYS A 324 24.78 -20.16 -39.67
CA LYS A 324 23.91 -19.26 -40.45
C LYS A 324 23.73 -19.63 -41.92
N HIS A 325 24.78 -20.08 -42.59
CA HIS A 325 24.72 -20.45 -44.02
C HIS A 325 23.80 -21.67 -44.27
N LYS A 326 23.75 -22.61 -43.32
CA LYS A 326 22.85 -23.77 -43.40
C LYS A 326 21.40 -23.35 -43.17
N TYR A 327 21.15 -22.47 -42.19
CA TYR A 327 19.81 -21.92 -41.95
C TYR A 327 19.31 -21.07 -43.11
N GLN A 328 20.18 -20.28 -43.74
CA GLN A 328 19.82 -19.44 -44.90
C GLN A 328 19.40 -20.29 -46.11
N LYS A 329 20.16 -21.34 -46.45
CA LYS A 329 19.80 -22.27 -47.54
C LYS A 329 18.49 -23.03 -47.29
N LEU A 330 18.18 -23.34 -46.03
CA LEU A 330 16.95 -24.04 -45.68
C LEU A 330 15.72 -23.13 -45.62
N LYS A 331 15.92 -21.83 -45.32
CA LYS A 331 14.84 -20.86 -45.19
C LYS A 331 14.45 -20.23 -46.54
N TYR A 332 15.43 -19.88 -47.37
CA TYR A 332 15.19 -19.18 -48.64
C TYR A 332 15.37 -20.15 -49.81
N GLN A 333 14.35 -20.19 -50.69
CA GLN A 333 14.46 -20.86 -51.99
C GLN A 333 14.66 -19.77 -53.05
N GLU A 334 15.77 -19.83 -53.78
CA GLU A 334 16.02 -18.94 -54.90
C GLU A 334 15.15 -19.36 -56.08
N VAL A 335 14.41 -18.41 -56.65
CA VAL A 335 13.57 -18.64 -57.82
C VAL A 335 14.04 -17.71 -58.92
N GLY A 336 14.51 -18.27 -60.03
CA GLY A 336 14.82 -17.51 -61.24
C GLY A 336 13.52 -17.17 -61.97
N VAL A 337 13.21 -15.88 -62.13
CA VAL A 337 12.09 -15.46 -62.97
C VAL A 337 12.54 -15.53 -64.42
N SER A 338 12.06 -16.53 -65.17
CA SER A 338 12.21 -16.56 -66.63
C SER A 338 11.24 -15.54 -67.22
N LEU A 339 11.69 -14.30 -67.43
CA LEU A 339 10.98 -13.31 -68.25
C LEU A 339 11.06 -13.74 -69.71
N PRO A 340 9.94 -14.06 -70.38
CA PRO A 340 9.95 -14.37 -71.80
C PRO A 340 9.97 -13.06 -72.60
N LEU A 341 11.10 -12.36 -72.64
CA LEU A 341 11.31 -11.26 -73.57
C LEU A 341 12.72 -11.31 -74.16
N LEU A 342 12.73 -11.48 -75.48
CA LEU A 342 13.83 -11.31 -76.44
C LEU A 342 14.84 -12.46 -76.57
N ALA A 343 14.36 -13.64 -76.94
CA ALA A 343 15.13 -14.55 -77.80
C ALA A 343 14.36 -14.74 -79.11
N ASN A 344 15.01 -14.38 -80.22
CA ASN A 344 14.62 -14.59 -81.63
C ASN A 344 14.02 -13.39 -82.39
N GLU A 345 14.71 -12.25 -82.34
CA GLU A 345 14.90 -11.37 -83.51
C GLU A 345 16.41 -11.29 -83.77
N ASN A 346 16.98 -12.24 -84.52
CA ASN A 346 18.28 -12.12 -85.22
C ASN A 346 18.64 -13.42 -85.97
N GLU A 347 17.76 -13.91 -86.84
CA GLU A 347 18.16 -14.96 -87.78
C GLU A 347 17.49 -14.80 -89.16
N THR A 348 17.44 -13.57 -89.68
CA THR A 348 17.24 -13.30 -91.12
C THR A 348 17.84 -11.94 -91.49
N ALA A 349 19.17 -11.84 -91.52
CA ALA A 349 19.89 -10.85 -92.33
C ALA A 349 21.37 -11.27 -92.47
N ASP A 350 21.86 -11.24 -93.71
CA ASP A 350 23.26 -11.32 -94.14
C ASP A 350 23.98 -12.69 -94.09
N ALA A 351 24.01 -13.39 -95.24
CA ALA A 351 25.16 -13.31 -96.15
C ALA A 351 25.10 -14.39 -97.24
N GLU A 352 24.55 -14.01 -98.39
CA GLU A 352 25.03 -14.45 -99.70
C GLU A 352 26.45 -13.85 -99.90
N HIS A 353 27.31 -14.54 -100.66
CA HIS A 353 28.68 -14.17 -101.11
C HIS A 353 29.86 -14.28 -100.13
N LYS A 354 30.60 -15.40 -100.23
CA LYS A 354 31.93 -15.47 -100.88
C LYS A 354 32.48 -16.91 -100.98
N ASN A 355 32.71 -17.30 -102.23
CA ASN A 355 33.48 -18.43 -102.80
C ASN A 355 33.01 -19.87 -102.55
#